data_AF-A0A926XP25-F1
#
_entry.id   AF-A0A926XP25-F1
#
_cell.length_a   1.000
_cell.length_b   1.000
_cell.length_c   1.000
_cell.angle_alpha   90.00
_cell.angle_beta   90.00
_cell.angle_gamma   90.00
#
_symmetry.space_group_name_H-M   'P 1'
#
loop_
_entity.id
_entity.type
_entity.pdbx_description
1 polymer ?
#
loop_
_entity_poly.entity_id
_entity_poly.type
_entity_poly.pdbx_seq_one_letter_code
_entity_poly.pdbx_strand_id
1 'polypeptide(L)' 'MPIREELLREIEQAPDELLQVLLSFLRQTQLSSSLDPAESGNAKLNEKGHYPLRGMPSIVSEDFDESMSDLWNELGA' A
#
# COMPACT_ATOMS: atom_id res chain seq x y z
N MET A 1 8.87 27.48 -1.91
CA MET A 1 8.03 26.50 -1.19
C MET A 1 7.87 25.28 -2.07
N PRO A 2 7.91 24.06 -1.54
CA PRO A 2 7.69 22.86 -2.33
C PRO A 2 6.20 22.80 -2.73
N ILE A 3 5.95 22.54 -4.01
CA ILE A 3 4.61 22.46 -4.64
C ILE A 3 3.65 21.55 -3.86
N ARG A 4 4.19 20.51 -3.21
CA ARG A 4 3.43 19.59 -2.34
C ARG A 4 2.75 20.27 -1.15
N GLU A 5 3.44 21.21 -0.50
CA GLU A 5 2.89 21.90 0.68
C GLU A 5 1.77 22.87 0.30
N GLU A 6 1.86 23.47 -0.89
CA GLU A 6 0.85 24.37 -1.44
C GLU A 6 -0.43 23.60 -1.79
N LEU A 7 -0.29 22.45 -2.48
CA LEU A 7 -1.42 21.56 -2.77
C LEU A 7 -2.09 21.01 -1.51
N LEU A 8 -1.32 20.65 -0.48
CA LEU A 8 -1.90 20.18 0.78
C LEU A 8 -2.72 21.28 1.46
N ARG A 9 -2.25 22.52 1.44
CA ARG A 9 -2.97 23.67 1.99
C ARG A 9 -4.26 23.96 1.22
N GLU A 10 -4.23 23.83 -0.10
CA GLU A 10 -5.40 24.04 -0.95
C GLU A 10 -6.46 22.95 -0.74
N ILE A 11 -6.04 21.71 -0.52
CA ILE A 11 -6.93 20.58 -0.18
C ILE A 11 -7.56 20.79 1.21
N GLU A 12 -6.79 21.27 2.20
CA GLU A 12 -7.29 21.53 3.56
C GLU A 12 -8.33 22.66 3.60
N GLN A 13 -8.25 23.62 2.68
CA GLN A 13 -9.18 24.74 2.57
C GLN A 13 -10.38 24.45 1.67
N ALA A 14 -10.40 23.31 0.97
CA ALA A 14 -11.48 22.95 0.07
C ALA A 14 -12.72 22.44 0.85
N PRO A 15 -13.94 22.75 0.39
CA PRO A 15 -15.16 22.23 0.99
C PRO A 15 -15.30 20.72 0.75
N ASP A 16 -15.90 20.04 1.73
CA ASP A 16 -16.07 18.58 1.74
C ASP A 16 -16.77 18.04 0.48
N GLU A 17 -17.70 18.80 -0.11
CA GLU A 17 -18.40 18.40 -1.32
C GLU A 17 -17.46 18.28 -2.53
N LEU A 18 -16.51 19.20 -2.66
CA LEU A 18 -15.50 19.16 -3.72
C LEU A 18 -14.50 18.03 -3.50
N LEU A 19 -14.13 17.76 -2.25
CA LEU A 19 -13.28 16.62 -1.90
C LEU A 19 -13.96 15.29 -2.22
N GLN A 20 -15.27 15.18 -1.99
CA GLN A 20 -16.04 13.99 -2.36
C GLN A 20 -16.10 13.78 -3.88
N VAL A 21 -16.28 14.86 -4.66
CA VAL A 21 -16.23 14.80 -6.12
C VAL A 21 -14.83 14.36 -6.59
N LEU A 22 -13.76 14.96 -6.06
CA LEU A 22 -12.39 14.59 -6.39
C LEU A 22 -12.10 13.11 -6.06
N LEU A 23 -12.53 12.64 -4.90
CA LEU A 23 -12.40 11.24 -4.50
C LEU A 23 -13.21 10.31 -5.42
N SER A 24 -14.41 10.70 -5.83
CA SER A 24 -15.22 9.91 -6.76
C SER A 24 -14.54 9.79 -8.14
N PHE A 25 -13.95 10.89 -8.62
CA PHE A 25 -13.21 10.94 -9.88
C PHE A 25 -11.95 10.07 -9.81
N LEU A 26 -11.16 10.16 -8.74
CA LEU A 26 -9.98 9.32 -8.53
C LEU A 26 -10.30 7.83 -8.45
N ARG A 27 -11.42 7.46 -7.81
CA ARG A 27 -11.90 6.07 -7.81
C ARG A 27 -12.29 5.63 -9.22
N GLN A 28 -12.96 6.49 -9.97
CA GLN A 28 -13.37 6.19 -11.34
C GLN A 28 -12.16 6.00 -12.26
N THR A 29 -11.13 6.84 -12.15
CA THR A 29 -9.91 6.70 -12.98
C THR A 29 -9.11 5.45 -12.63
N GLN A 30 -9.06 5.03 -11.35
CA GLN A 30 -8.47 3.74 -10.98
C GLN A 30 -9.22 2.55 -11.61
N LEU A 31 -10.55 2.59 -11.62
CA LEU A 31 -11.38 1.59 -12.30
C LEU A 31 -11.13 1.58 -13.82
N SER A 32 -10.93 2.75 -14.43
CA SER A 32 -10.62 2.88 -15.86
C SER A 32 -9.24 2.35 -16.24
N SER A 33 -8.27 2.42 -15.33
CA SER A 33 -6.91 1.88 -15.53
C SER A 33 -6.83 0.35 -15.36
N SER A 34 -7.91 -0.31 -14.92
CA SER A 34 -7.96 -1.77 -14.71
C SER A 34 -8.21 -2.59 -15.99
N LEU A 35 -8.06 -2.01 -17.18
CA LEU A 35 -8.26 -2.71 -18.46
C LEU A 35 -6.95 -3.17 -19.12
N ASP A 36 -5.96 -3.61 -18.33
CA ASP A 36 -4.95 -4.55 -18.81
C ASP A 36 -5.44 -5.99 -18.52
N PRO A 37 -5.94 -6.73 -19.53
CA PRO A 37 -6.62 -8.01 -19.33
C PRO A 37 -5.65 -9.21 -19.14
N ALA A 38 -4.41 -8.99 -18.71
CA ALA A 38 -3.42 -10.06 -18.61
C ALA A 38 -3.51 -10.90 -17.32
N GLU A 39 -4.22 -10.47 -16.28
CA GLU A 39 -4.29 -11.23 -15.01
C GLU A 39 -5.73 -11.53 -14.55
N SER A 40 -6.60 -11.90 -15.49
CA SER A 40 -7.91 -12.48 -15.20
C SER A 40 -7.77 -13.91 -14.64
N GLY A 41 -7.23 -14.01 -13.43
CA GLY A 41 -7.16 -15.23 -12.64
C GLY A 41 -7.24 -14.89 -11.16
N ASN A 42 -8.45 -14.94 -10.59
CA ASN A 42 -8.73 -15.01 -9.14
C ASN A 42 -8.97 -13.71 -8.34
N ALA A 43 -9.52 -12.65 -8.94
CA ALA A 43 -10.04 -11.52 -8.16
C ALA A 43 -11.46 -11.78 -7.61
N LYS A 44 -11.57 -12.68 -6.62
CA LYS A 44 -12.66 -12.62 -5.63
C LYS A 44 -12.06 -12.09 -4.32
N LEU A 45 -11.53 -10.88 -4.38
CA LEU A 45 -10.83 -10.23 -3.27
C LEU A 45 -11.81 -9.38 -2.46
N ASN A 46 -12.27 -10.01 -1.38
CA ASN A 46 -13.13 -9.46 -0.34
C ASN A 46 -12.45 -8.26 0.36
N GLU A 47 -13.24 -7.24 0.69
CA GLU A 47 -12.87 -5.86 1.05
C GLU A 47 -12.17 -5.63 2.40
N LYS A 48 -11.28 -6.50 2.89
CA LYS A 48 -10.61 -6.27 4.19
C LYS A 48 -9.14 -6.63 4.18
N GLY A 49 -8.31 -5.70 3.69
CA GLY A 49 -6.87 -5.62 3.91
C GLY A 49 -6.11 -6.85 3.40
N HIS A 50 -5.33 -6.67 2.33
CA HIS A 50 -4.46 -7.72 1.81
C HIS A 50 -3.32 -8.03 2.80
N TYR A 51 -3.64 -8.85 3.79
CA TYR A 51 -2.69 -9.47 4.70
C TYR A 51 -2.73 -10.97 4.38
N PRO A 52 -2.01 -11.43 3.34
CA PRO A 52 -2.08 -12.82 2.85
C PRO A 52 -1.73 -13.86 3.92
N LEU A 53 -1.05 -13.45 4.99
CA LEU A 53 -0.65 -14.30 6.12
C LEU A 53 -1.57 -14.16 7.35
N ARG A 54 -2.62 -13.32 7.28
CA ARG A 54 -3.53 -13.07 8.42
C ARG A 54 -4.32 -14.33 8.75
N GLY A 55 -4.02 -14.94 9.90
CA GLY A 55 -4.65 -16.16 10.39
C GLY A 55 -3.85 -17.44 10.15
N MET A 56 -2.68 -17.35 9.51
CA MET A 56 -1.72 -18.47 9.49
C MET A 56 -0.94 -18.51 10.81
N PRO A 57 -0.64 -19.70 11.36
CA PRO A 57 0.25 -19.82 12.51
C PRO A 57 1.62 -19.27 12.10
N SER A 58 2.07 -18.23 12.80
CA SER A 58 3.42 -17.70 12.65
C SER A 58 4.36 -18.69 13.34
N ILE A 59 4.82 -19.68 12.58
CA ILE A 59 5.88 -20.59 13.01
C ILE A 59 7.17 -19.82 12.78
N VAL A 60 7.56 -19.06 13.80
CA VAL A 60 8.88 -18.45 13.86
C VAL A 60 9.86 -19.58 14.14
N SER A 61 10.86 -19.74 13.28
CA SER A 61 11.93 -20.74 13.49
C SER A 61 12.62 -20.44 14.82
N GLU A 62 13.03 -21.47 15.56
CA GLU A 62 13.73 -21.30 16.85
C GLU A 62 14.99 -20.43 16.70
N ASP A 63 15.60 -20.47 15.52
CA ASP A 63 16.83 -19.77 15.17
C ASP A 63 16.60 -18.33 14.69
N PHE A 64 15.36 -17.82 14.71
CA PHE A 64 15.06 -16.47 14.22
C PHE A 64 15.79 -15.36 15.00
N ASP A 65 16.02 -15.58 16.30
CA ASP A 65 16.76 -14.66 17.16
C ASP A 65 18.28 -14.95 17.19
N GLU A 66 18.77 -15.88 16.36
CA GLU A 66 20.20 -16.13 16.29
C GLU A 66 20.96 -14.93 15.73
N SER A 67 22.13 -14.67 16.32
CA SER A 67 22.98 -13.57 15.89
C SER A 67 23.50 -13.83 14.48
N MET A 68 23.00 -13.08 13.50
CA MET A 68 23.52 -13.08 12.11
C MET A 68 24.84 -12.31 11.99
N SER A 69 25.76 -12.48 12.95
CA SER A 69 27.03 -11.76 13.02
C SER A 69 27.89 -11.96 11.78
N ASP A 70 27.82 -13.13 11.16
CA ASP A 70 28.60 -13.45 9.96
C ASP A 70 28.12 -12.63 8.75
N LEU A 71 26.81 -12.45 8.59
CA LEU A 71 26.22 -11.60 7.55
C LEU A 71 26.56 -10.11 7.75
N TRP A 72 26.57 -9.66 9.00
CA TRP A 72 26.98 -8.28 9.34
C TRP A 72 28.47 -8.03 9.10
N ASN A 73 29.31 -9.03 9.38
CA ASN A 73 30.75 -8.97 9.10
C ASN A 73 31.03 -8.96 7.59
N GLU A 74 30.30 -9.75 6.79
CA GLU A 74 30.42 -9.75 5.32
C GLU A 74 29.96 -8.44 4.68
N LEU A 75 29.00 -7.74 5.29
CA LEU A 75 28.54 -6.42 4.82
C LEU A 75 29.56 -5.29 5.09
N GLY A 76 30.62 -5.57 5.84
CA GLY A 76 31.77 -4.68 6.03
C GLY A 76 31.71 -3.85 7.32
N ALA A 77 31.52 -4.52 8.46
CA ALA A 77 31.82 -3.94 9.77
C ALA A 77 33.31 -3.57 9.92
#